data_AF-A0A849F265-F1
#
_entry.id   AF-A0A849F265-F1
#
_cell.length_a   1.000
_cell.length_b   1.000
_cell.length_c   1.000
_cell.angle_alpha   90.00
_cell.angle_beta   90.00
_cell.angle_gamma   90.00
#
_symmetry.space_group_name_H-M   'P 1'
#
loop_
_entity.id
_entity.type
_entity.pdbx_description
1 polymer ?
#
loop_
_entity_poly.entity_id
_entity_poly.type
_entity_poly.pdbx_seq_one_letter_code
_entity_poly.pdbx_strand_id
1 'polypeptide(L)' 'MKEKILHKATELFLNLGFKSVTMDDLAQELGISKKTIYAHF' A
#
# COMPACT_ATOMS: atom_id res chain seq x y z
N MET A 1 -1.69 10.71 5.98
CA MET A 1 -1.94 9.29 5.66
C MET A 1 -1.54 8.95 4.23
N LYS A 2 -1.98 9.75 3.24
CA LYS A 2 -1.60 9.62 1.82
C LYS A 2 -0.10 9.38 1.56
N GLU A 3 0.79 10.17 2.18
CA GLU A 3 2.25 10.04 2.01
C GLU A 3 2.80 8.72 2.57
N LYS A 4 2.29 8.25 3.72
CA LYS A 4 2.68 6.95 4.28
C LYS A 4 2.31 5.80 3.34
N ILE A 5 1.12 5.88 2.72
CA ILE A 5 0.66 4.90 1.74
C ILE A 5 1.58 4.92 0.51
N LEU A 6 1.94 6.10 -0.01
CA LEU A 6 2.85 6.22 -1.16
C LEU A 6 4.24 5.68 -0.87
N HIS A 7 4.82 6.01 0.28
CA HIS A 7 6.15 5.51 0.66
C HIS A 7 6.17 3.99 0.77
N LYS A 8 5.20 3.40 1.49
CA LYS A 8 5.14 1.95 1.66
C LYS A 8 4.82 1.22 0.36
N ALA A 9 3.91 1.76 -0.47
CA ALA A 9 3.63 1.20 -1.79
C ALA A 9 4.87 1.22 -2.69
N THR A 10 5.64 2.32 -2.67
CA THR A 10 6.88 2.44 -3.43
C THR A 10 7.91 1.39 -2.99
N GLU A 11 8.09 1.21 -1.69
CA GLU A 11 8.96 0.17 -1.13
C GLU A 11 8.54 -1.23 -1.60
N LEU A 12 7.25 -1.55 -1.52
CA LEU A 12 6.73 -2.85 -1.97
C LEU A 12 6.89 -3.04 -3.49
N PHE A 13 6.63 -2.01 -4.29
CA PHE A 13 6.82 -2.09 -5.74
C PHE A 13 8.28 -2.32 -6.13
N LEU A 14 9.24 -1.74 -5.39
CA LEU A 14 10.67 -1.95 -5.63
C LEU A 14 11.13 -3.35 -5.21
N ASN A 15 10.58 -3.89 -4.12
CA ASN A 15 11.01 -5.18 -3.57
C ASN A 15 10.33 -6.38 -4.25
N LEU A 16 9.04 -6.26 -4.58
CA LEU A 16 8.21 -7.37 -5.08
C LEU A 16 7.86 -7.22 -6.56
N GLY A 17 8.01 -6.01 -7.12
CA GLY A 17 7.58 -5.66 -8.47
C GLY A 17 6.17 -5.09 -8.51
N PHE A 18 5.91 -4.15 -9.43
CA PHE A 18 4.60 -3.46 -9.50
C PHE A 18 3.40 -4.39 -9.70
N LYS A 19 3.53 -5.46 -10.51
CA LYS A 19 2.40 -6.34 -10.86
C LYS A 19 2.00 -7.32 -9.75
N SER A 20 2.85 -7.53 -8.75
CA SER A 20 2.64 -8.51 -7.68
C SER A 20 2.05 -7.89 -6.42
N VAL A 21 2.12 -6.57 -6.28
CA VAL A 21 1.63 -5.86 -5.09
C VAL A 21 0.14 -5.54 -5.24
N THR A 22 -0.65 -6.03 -4.29
CA THR A 22 -2.08 -5.77 -4.19
C THR A 22 -2.39 -4.74 -3.11
N MET A 23 -3.63 -4.22 -3.12
CA MET A 23 -4.11 -3.36 -2.03
C MET A 23 -4.24 -4.11 -0.70
N ASP A 24 -4.39 -5.45 -0.73
CA ASP A 24 -4.39 -6.28 0.48
C ASP A 24 -2.99 -6.32 1.10
N ASP A 25 -1.94 -6.52 0.29
CA ASP A 25 -0.55 -6.51 0.77
C ASP A 25 -0.20 -5.16 1.40
N LEU A 26 -0.59 -4.06 0.73
CA LEU A 26 -0.34 -2.72 1.22
C LEU A 26 -1.11 -2.42 2.51
N ALA A 27 -2.36 -2.91 2.62
CA ALA A 27 -3.17 -2.75 3.82
C ALA A 27 -2.58 -3.54 5.01
N GLN A 28 -2.14 -4.78 4.76
CA GLN A 28 -1.50 -5.64 5.75
C GLN A 28 -0.21 -5.04 6.29
N GLU A 29 0.68 -4.57 5.40
CA GLU A 29 1.96 -3.96 5.79
C GLU A 29 1.82 -2.63 6.54
N LEU A 30 0.72 -1.90 6.29
CA LEU A 30 0.41 -0.66 7.01
C LEU A 30 -0.42 -0.88 8.28
N GLY A 31 -0.91 -2.11 8.54
CA GLY A 31 -1.79 -2.40 9.67
C GLY A 31 -3.14 -1.67 9.60
N ILE A 32 -3.66 -1.44 8.39
CA ILE A 32 -4.93 -0.71 8.15
C ILE A 32 -5.87 -1.53 7.26
N SER A 33 -7.10 -1.07 7.11
CA SER A 33 -8.03 -1.68 6.16
C SER A 33 -7.82 -1.14 4.74
N LYS A 34 -8.16 -1.94 3.72
CA LYS A 34 -8.26 -1.46 2.32
C LYS A 34 -9.17 -0.24 2.19
N LYS A 35 -10.27 -0.21 2.96
CA LYS A 35 -11.18 0.94 3.00
C LYS A 35 -10.45 2.22 3.41
N THR A 36 -9.50 2.14 4.31
CA THR A 36 -8.67 3.29 4.72
C THR A 36 -7.81 3.78 3.56
N ILE A 37 -7.25 2.88 2.74
CA ILE A 37 -6.48 3.25 1.54
C ILE A 37 -7.39 4.00 0.55
N TYR A 38 -8.54 3.42 0.19
CA TYR A 38 -9.52 4.03 -0.71
C TYR A 38 -10.19 5.30 -0.17
N ALA A 39 -10.17 5.54 1.15
CA ALA A 39 -10.66 6.81 1.70
C ALA A 39 -9.67 7.97 1.48
N HIS A 40 -8.42 7.66 1.16
CA HIS A 40 -7.35 8.63 0.95
C HIS A 40 -6.91 8.75 -0.51
N PHE A 41 -7.52 7.98 -1.42
CA PHE A 41 -7.29 7.95 -2.86
C PHE A 41 -8.56 7.54 -3.60
#